data_AF-A0A0F9F387-F1
#
_entry.id   AF-A0A0F9F387-F1
#
_cell.length_a   1.000
_cell.length_b   1.000
_cell.length_c   1.000
_cell.angle_alpha   90.00
_cell.angle_beta   90.00
_cell.angle_gamma   90.00
#
_symmetry.space_group_name_H-M   'P 1'
#
loop_
_entity.id
_entity.type
_entity.pdbx_description
1 polymer ?
#
loop_
_entity_poly.entity_id
_entity_poly.type
_entity_poly.pdbx_seq_one_letter_code
_entity_poly.pdbx_strand_id
1 'polypeptide(L)'
;IYGAGSGSTASSDILRVLGFLQIDPMPISDTDKASARGLERKRENGWTDKWTFALPVRRAWRVTQAVRLDQVASETYQPKKGRAIAAWSPQISDEDKQRALDLRVTEVPVFGEPPLIGGLVDQPMREAFCRTNDGPLRPIQFEASFARFQALITGYDQPFTRFDEGLIAAWESYKPRVRDVALSRIDADSWTEDQIGSGTIVAKVIDAIEIQATHGDVTNNMVFWQNRFGHANREHRALIEAAATGTGLQTLERLLFQLYRTDRDEGAIFEELSKAVGAKYPLMAYLYFLKDMDRFMPIQPTGFDRVFEEIGLEFRTLRQCTWDNYWQFNTILDDLRTAIAKLADLDDVRLIDAHSLLWVFTTLLRMEAKGELSKGAKASERHLGAREKSIADIRYSVGRTVFNSIGQVVPTTVKNKELQMSDAELDQLIRNLLNIQEDRCAITGLPFQFRGAQTDDNMLPSLDRIDSNGHYARDNLQIVCRFINFWKQASDDTDFRRLINLVQGMQSA
;
A
#
# COMPACT_ATOMS: atom_id res chain seq x y z
N ILE A 1 -25.81 -13.73 7.99
CA ILE A 1 -27.10 -14.43 7.85
C ILE A 1 -27.17 -15.55 8.88
N TYR A 2 -28.33 -15.78 9.49
CA TYR A 2 -28.55 -16.90 10.39
C TYR A 2 -29.94 -17.52 10.16
N GLY A 3 -30.12 -18.78 10.57
CA GLY A 3 -31.40 -19.47 10.43
C GLY A 3 -32.44 -18.93 11.42
N ALA A 4 -33.64 -18.65 10.93
CA ALA A 4 -34.71 -18.09 11.76
C ALA A 4 -35.16 -19.10 12.84
N GLY A 5 -35.63 -18.58 13.97
CA GLY A 5 -36.28 -19.38 15.02
C GLY A 5 -37.68 -19.86 14.66
N SER A 6 -37.96 -20.15 13.39
CA SER A 6 -39.28 -20.56 12.89
C SER A 6 -39.31 -22.06 12.59
N GLY A 7 -40.48 -22.68 12.71
CA GLY A 7 -40.68 -24.09 12.33
C GLY A 7 -40.50 -24.37 10.83
N SER A 8 -40.39 -23.32 10.00
CA SER A 8 -40.06 -23.43 8.57
C SER A 8 -38.56 -23.51 8.29
N THR A 9 -37.70 -23.31 9.29
CA THR A 9 -36.24 -23.45 9.18
C THR A 9 -35.87 -24.89 9.54
N ALA A 10 -34.97 -25.52 8.77
CA ALA A 10 -34.48 -26.85 9.07
C ALA A 10 -33.91 -26.90 10.50
N SER A 11 -34.18 -27.97 11.25
CA SER A 11 -33.81 -28.07 12.67
C SER A 11 -32.30 -27.92 12.91
N SER A 12 -31.47 -28.28 11.93
CA SER A 12 -30.01 -28.11 11.97
C SER A 12 -29.54 -26.66 11.87
N ASP A 13 -30.41 -25.75 11.41
CA ASP A 13 -30.05 -24.39 10.98
C ASP A 13 -30.65 -23.32 11.91
N ILE A 14 -31.65 -23.71 12.72
CA ILE A 14 -32.34 -22.83 13.66
C ILE A 14 -31.35 -22.12 14.58
N LEU A 15 -31.36 -20.78 14.54
CA LEU A 15 -30.51 -19.88 15.33
C LEU A 15 -29.00 -20.09 15.14
N ARG A 16 -28.59 -20.70 14.02
CA ARG A 16 -27.18 -20.87 13.67
C ARG A 16 -26.75 -19.89 12.60
N VAL A 17 -25.49 -19.46 12.66
CA VAL A 17 -24.90 -18.63 11.62
C VAL A 17 -24.74 -19.48 10.36
N LEU A 18 -25.37 -19.05 9.27
CA LEU A 18 -25.36 -19.80 8.00
C LEU A 18 -24.25 -19.32 7.07
N GLY A 19 -23.93 -18.02 7.14
CA GLY A 19 -23.04 -17.40 6.18
C GLY A 19 -22.98 -15.89 6.30
N PHE A 20 -22.07 -15.31 5.54
CA PHE A 20 -21.87 -13.88 5.38
C PHE A 20 -22.17 -13.47 3.95
N LEU A 21 -22.69 -12.26 3.76
CA LEU A 21 -22.89 -11.66 2.45
C LEU A 21 -22.14 -10.34 2.41
N GLN A 22 -21.44 -10.10 1.31
CA GLN A 22 -21.03 -8.76 0.92
C GLN A 22 -22.13 -8.19 0.01
N ILE A 23 -22.66 -7.03 0.39
CA ILE A 23 -23.72 -6.36 -0.35
C ILE A 23 -23.22 -5.01 -0.87
N ASP A 24 -23.75 -4.60 -2.01
CA ASP A 24 -23.66 -3.21 -2.46
C ASP A 24 -24.80 -2.41 -1.80
N PRO A 25 -24.53 -1.26 -1.17
CA PRO A 25 -25.58 -0.44 -0.58
C PRO A 25 -26.45 0.28 -1.62
N MET A 26 -26.10 0.27 -2.91
CA MET A 26 -26.93 0.85 -3.96
C MET A 26 -28.12 -0.07 -4.28
N PRO A 27 -29.38 0.38 -4.12
CA PRO A 27 -30.54 -0.44 -4.44
C PRO A 27 -30.66 -0.67 -5.95
N ILE A 28 -31.06 -1.89 -6.31
CA ILE A 28 -31.38 -2.32 -7.68
C ILE A 28 -32.85 -2.75 -7.77
N SER A 29 -33.35 -2.92 -9.00
CA SER A 29 -34.62 -3.62 -9.21
C SER A 29 -34.42 -5.11 -8.95
N ASP A 30 -35.41 -5.78 -8.36
CA ASP A 30 -35.33 -7.21 -8.10
C ASP A 30 -35.17 -8.03 -9.39
N THR A 31 -35.70 -7.52 -10.50
CA THR A 31 -35.53 -8.09 -11.85
C THR A 31 -34.09 -8.14 -12.33
N ASP A 32 -33.22 -7.26 -11.83
CA ASP A 32 -31.84 -7.11 -12.34
C ASP A 32 -30.95 -8.28 -11.90
N LYS A 33 -31.30 -8.94 -10.79
CA LYS A 33 -30.54 -10.07 -10.22
C LYS A 33 -31.39 -11.28 -9.82
N ALA A 34 -32.66 -11.33 -10.21
CA ALA A 34 -33.49 -12.51 -10.02
C ALA A 34 -33.28 -13.53 -11.13
N SER A 35 -33.20 -14.81 -10.75
CA SER A 35 -33.25 -15.90 -11.73
C SER A 35 -34.63 -16.02 -12.35
N ALA A 36 -34.71 -16.58 -13.57
CA ALA A 36 -35.99 -16.84 -14.23
C ALA A 36 -36.96 -17.65 -13.35
N ARG A 37 -36.44 -18.64 -12.62
CA ARG A 37 -37.21 -19.43 -11.64
C ARG A 37 -37.73 -18.58 -10.47
N GLY A 38 -36.93 -17.64 -9.98
CA GLY A 38 -37.34 -16.72 -8.91
C GLY A 38 -38.47 -15.80 -9.36
N LEU A 39 -38.36 -15.25 -10.58
CA LEU A 39 -39.41 -14.41 -11.17
C LEU A 39 -40.70 -15.19 -11.45
N GLU A 40 -40.59 -16.45 -11.90
CA GLU A 40 -41.77 -17.31 -12.09
C GLU A 40 -42.49 -17.57 -10.77
N ARG A 41 -41.74 -17.97 -9.73
CA ARG A 41 -42.30 -18.15 -8.39
C ARG A 41 -42.99 -16.89 -7.88
N LYS A 42 -42.45 -15.69 -8.18
CA LYS A 42 -43.06 -14.42 -7.81
C LYS A 42 -44.40 -14.20 -8.54
N ARG A 43 -44.50 -14.59 -9.81
CA ARG A 43 -45.75 -14.58 -10.58
C ARG A 43 -46.77 -15.56 -10.03
N GLU A 44 -46.39 -16.82 -9.81
CA GLU A 44 -47.27 -17.88 -9.31
C GLU A 44 -47.90 -17.54 -7.96
N ASN A 45 -47.18 -16.83 -7.10
CA ASN A 45 -47.67 -16.41 -5.79
C ASN A 45 -48.39 -15.04 -5.78
N GLY A 46 -48.57 -14.40 -6.95
CA GLY A 46 -49.23 -13.09 -7.06
C GLY A 46 -48.46 -11.97 -6.37
N TRP A 47 -47.13 -12.03 -6.40
CA TRP A 47 -46.24 -11.09 -5.71
C TRP A 47 -45.53 -10.11 -6.66
N THR A 48 -46.01 -9.96 -7.89
CA THR A 48 -45.34 -9.21 -8.96
C THR A 48 -44.96 -7.78 -8.58
N ASP A 49 -45.74 -7.12 -7.72
CA ASP A 49 -45.55 -5.76 -7.22
C ASP A 49 -44.86 -5.67 -5.84
N LYS A 50 -44.50 -6.81 -5.23
CA LYS A 50 -43.88 -6.87 -3.90
C LYS A 50 -42.38 -7.08 -3.98
N TRP A 51 -41.63 -6.51 -3.03
CA TRP A 51 -40.16 -6.66 -2.93
C TRP A 51 -39.45 -6.35 -4.24
N THR A 52 -39.83 -5.23 -4.88
CA THR A 52 -39.33 -4.78 -6.18
C THR A 52 -37.94 -4.15 -6.11
N PHE A 53 -37.47 -3.80 -4.91
CA PHE A 53 -36.14 -3.25 -4.68
C PHE A 53 -35.31 -4.21 -3.84
N ALA A 54 -34.04 -4.38 -4.21
CA ALA A 54 -33.11 -5.27 -3.54
C ALA A 54 -31.73 -4.62 -3.38
N LEU A 55 -30.95 -5.11 -2.42
CA LEU A 55 -29.51 -4.83 -2.33
C LEU A 55 -28.78 -5.99 -3.00
N PRO A 56 -27.92 -5.75 -4.01
CA PRO A 56 -27.28 -6.83 -4.71
C PRO A 56 -26.18 -7.46 -3.86
N VAL A 57 -26.22 -8.78 -3.72
CA VAL A 57 -25.14 -9.57 -3.13
C VAL A 57 -24.00 -9.67 -4.14
N ARG A 58 -22.78 -9.33 -3.74
CA ARG A 58 -21.56 -9.41 -4.56
C ARG A 58 -20.76 -10.68 -4.30
N ARG A 59 -20.58 -11.00 -3.02
CA ARG A 59 -19.87 -12.20 -2.56
C ARG A 59 -20.66 -12.85 -1.44
N ALA A 60 -20.56 -14.17 -1.33
CA ALA A 60 -21.23 -14.92 -0.28
C ALA A 60 -20.29 -15.99 0.26
N TRP A 61 -20.31 -16.17 1.57
CA TRP A 61 -19.52 -17.18 2.26
C TRP A 61 -20.42 -18.03 3.13
N ARG A 62 -20.27 -19.35 3.03
CA ARG A 62 -20.96 -20.31 3.90
C ARG A 62 -20.07 -20.64 5.08
N VAL A 63 -20.61 -20.58 6.29
CA VAL A 63 -19.88 -21.02 7.48
C VAL A 63 -19.79 -22.55 7.44
N THR A 64 -18.58 -23.08 7.65
CA THR A 64 -18.31 -24.53 7.62
C THR A 64 -18.55 -25.21 8.96
N GLN A 65 -18.58 -24.41 10.03
CA GLN A 65 -18.83 -24.87 11.40
C GLN A 65 -20.24 -24.53 11.91
N ALA A 66 -20.86 -25.48 12.60
CA ALA A 66 -22.17 -25.27 13.22
C ALA A 66 -22.04 -24.43 14.50
N VAL A 67 -22.12 -23.11 14.36
CA VAL A 67 -22.05 -22.15 15.48
C VAL A 67 -23.39 -21.48 15.72
N ARG A 68 -23.78 -21.32 16.98
CA ARG A 68 -25.01 -20.59 17.32
C ARG A 68 -24.79 -19.09 17.22
N LEU A 69 -25.84 -18.36 16.84
CA LEU A 69 -25.79 -16.91 16.71
C LEU A 69 -25.46 -16.21 18.04
N ASP A 70 -26.01 -16.70 19.15
CA ASP A 70 -25.78 -16.15 20.50
C ASP A 70 -24.33 -16.33 21.00
N GLN A 71 -23.56 -17.23 20.38
CA GLN A 71 -22.13 -17.40 20.65
C GLN A 71 -21.25 -16.43 19.87
N VAL A 72 -21.74 -15.93 18.73
CA VAL A 72 -21.00 -15.04 17.84
C VAL A 72 -21.36 -13.58 18.13
N ALA A 73 -22.66 -13.30 18.17
CA ALA A 73 -23.24 -12.00 18.41
C ALA A 73 -23.80 -11.89 19.85
N SER A 74 -23.01 -12.27 20.85
CA SER A 74 -23.50 -12.41 22.23
C SER A 74 -23.96 -11.09 22.86
N GLU A 75 -23.44 -9.97 22.38
CA GLU A 75 -23.78 -8.63 22.88
C GLU A 75 -24.89 -7.99 22.04
N THR A 76 -24.79 -8.16 20.72
CA THR A 76 -25.68 -7.50 19.76
C THR A 76 -27.00 -8.26 19.60
N TYR A 77 -26.97 -9.60 19.66
CA TYR A 77 -28.17 -10.41 19.46
C TYR A 77 -29.02 -10.47 20.73
N GLN A 78 -30.23 -9.91 20.64
CA GLN A 78 -31.21 -9.93 21.73
C GLN A 78 -32.42 -10.77 21.31
N PRO A 79 -32.55 -12.05 21.74
CA PRO A 79 -33.60 -12.96 21.31
C PRO A 79 -35.02 -12.40 21.50
N LYS A 80 -35.21 -11.62 22.59
CA LYS A 80 -36.49 -10.98 22.95
C LYS A 80 -36.87 -9.81 22.02
N LYS A 81 -35.94 -9.29 21.22
CA LYS A 81 -36.14 -8.19 20.27
C LYS A 81 -36.03 -8.62 18.80
N GLY A 82 -35.86 -9.91 18.54
CA GLY A 82 -35.58 -10.46 17.20
C GLY A 82 -36.67 -10.30 16.14
N ARG A 83 -37.84 -9.72 16.44
CA ARG A 83 -38.88 -9.41 15.44
C ARG A 83 -38.69 -8.06 14.74
N ALA A 84 -37.78 -7.20 15.21
CA ALA A 84 -37.55 -5.87 14.67
C ALA A 84 -36.07 -5.61 14.32
N ILE A 85 -35.42 -6.60 13.69
CA ILE A 85 -33.96 -6.65 13.44
C ILE A 85 -33.43 -5.41 12.70
N ALA A 86 -34.18 -4.83 11.76
CA ALA A 86 -33.71 -3.66 11.03
C ALA A 86 -33.97 -2.31 11.73
N ALA A 87 -34.86 -2.26 12.73
CA ALA A 87 -35.28 -1.01 13.37
C ALA A 87 -34.72 -0.83 14.79
N TRP A 88 -34.22 -1.90 15.43
CA TRP A 88 -33.82 -1.90 16.85
C TRP A 88 -32.48 -2.59 17.13
N SER A 89 -31.75 -3.03 16.09
CA SER A 89 -30.46 -3.69 16.34
C SER A 89 -29.41 -2.66 16.73
N PRO A 90 -28.73 -2.83 17.87
CA PRO A 90 -27.55 -2.03 18.19
C PRO A 90 -26.47 -2.24 17.12
N GLN A 91 -25.56 -1.28 16.99
CA GLN A 91 -24.35 -1.51 16.21
C GLN A 91 -23.64 -2.76 16.72
N ILE A 92 -23.13 -3.58 15.80
CA ILE A 92 -22.37 -4.78 16.16
C ILE A 92 -21.14 -4.34 16.94
N SER A 93 -20.94 -4.90 18.13
CA SER A 93 -19.77 -4.60 18.96
C SER A 93 -18.47 -5.12 18.36
N ASP A 94 -17.34 -4.56 18.76
CA ASP A 94 -16.04 -5.00 18.23
C ASP A 94 -15.71 -6.44 18.61
N GLU A 95 -16.12 -6.91 19.80
CA GLU A 95 -15.98 -8.33 20.17
C GLU A 95 -16.82 -9.25 19.28
N ASP A 96 -18.08 -8.89 19.01
CA ASP A 96 -18.94 -9.64 18.11
C ASP A 96 -18.38 -9.67 16.68
N LYS A 97 -17.75 -8.56 16.22
CA LYS A 97 -17.04 -8.53 14.93
C LYS A 97 -15.85 -9.47 14.93
N GLN A 98 -15.00 -9.48 15.96
CA GLN A 98 -13.85 -10.39 16.00
C GLN A 98 -14.29 -11.85 15.99
N ARG A 99 -15.29 -12.21 16.81
CA ARG A 99 -15.87 -13.57 16.82
C ARG A 99 -16.43 -13.96 15.45
N ALA A 100 -17.08 -13.05 14.75
CA ALA A 100 -17.59 -13.28 13.40
C ALA A 100 -16.46 -13.46 12.37
N LEU A 101 -15.41 -12.65 12.46
CA LEU A 101 -14.24 -12.70 11.58
C LEU A 101 -13.37 -13.95 11.79
N ASP A 102 -13.41 -14.56 12.96
CA ASP A 102 -12.71 -15.81 13.26
C ASP A 102 -13.46 -17.06 12.75
N LEU A 103 -14.71 -16.92 12.29
CA LEU A 103 -15.44 -18.08 11.79
C LEU A 103 -14.81 -18.63 10.51
N ARG A 104 -14.69 -19.95 10.43
CA ARG A 104 -14.26 -20.62 9.21
C ARG A 104 -15.38 -20.65 8.18
N VAL A 105 -15.03 -20.28 6.95
CA VAL A 105 -15.96 -20.11 5.85
C VAL A 105 -15.39 -20.64 4.55
N THR A 106 -16.30 -20.95 3.63
CA THR A 106 -16.00 -21.23 2.23
C THR A 106 -16.79 -20.25 1.36
N GLU A 107 -16.13 -19.59 0.42
CA GLU A 107 -16.80 -18.73 -0.55
C GLU A 107 -17.66 -19.56 -1.51
N VAL A 108 -18.87 -19.09 -1.79
CA VAL A 108 -19.84 -19.78 -2.65
C VAL A 108 -20.28 -18.88 -3.81
N PRO A 109 -20.56 -19.44 -5.00
CA PRO A 109 -20.98 -18.64 -6.15
C PRO A 109 -22.26 -17.86 -5.86
N VAL A 110 -22.30 -16.61 -6.35
CA VAL A 110 -23.49 -15.75 -6.29
C VAL A 110 -24.10 -15.66 -7.68
N PHE A 111 -25.42 -15.84 -7.78
CA PHE A 111 -26.11 -15.75 -9.06
C PHE A 111 -25.94 -14.34 -9.66
N GLY A 112 -25.50 -14.29 -10.93
CA GLY A 112 -25.23 -13.03 -11.64
C GLY A 112 -23.86 -12.42 -11.37
N GLU A 113 -22.99 -13.07 -10.60
CA GLU A 113 -21.59 -12.69 -10.40
C GLU A 113 -20.65 -13.67 -11.13
N PRO A 114 -19.39 -13.27 -11.42
CA PRO A 114 -18.41 -14.15 -12.04
C PRO A 114 -18.20 -15.46 -11.26
N PRO A 115 -17.83 -16.57 -11.94
CA PRO A 115 -17.51 -17.83 -11.27
C PRO A 115 -16.28 -17.68 -10.37
N LEU A 116 -16.27 -18.41 -9.25
CA LEU A 116 -15.12 -18.43 -8.34
C LEU A 116 -13.92 -19.11 -9.01
N ILE A 117 -12.76 -18.46 -8.92
CA ILE A 117 -11.48 -18.97 -9.41
C ILE A 117 -10.73 -19.57 -8.20
N GLY A 118 -10.18 -20.79 -8.33
CA GLY A 118 -9.34 -21.39 -7.29
C GLY A 118 -9.99 -22.42 -6.36
N GLY A 119 -11.19 -22.90 -6.66
CA GLY A 119 -11.84 -23.96 -5.87
C GLY A 119 -12.35 -23.51 -4.50
N LEU A 120 -13.00 -24.43 -3.78
CA LEU A 120 -13.58 -24.15 -2.46
C LEU A 120 -12.50 -24.25 -1.38
N VAL A 121 -12.10 -23.11 -0.82
CA VAL A 121 -11.13 -23.03 0.28
C VAL A 121 -11.87 -22.77 1.59
N ASP A 122 -11.62 -23.61 2.60
CA ASP A 122 -12.07 -23.38 3.98
C ASP A 122 -11.00 -22.59 4.74
N GLN A 123 -11.35 -21.40 5.23
CA GLN A 123 -10.41 -20.50 5.92
C GLN A 123 -11.16 -19.51 6.82
N PRO A 124 -10.48 -18.82 7.77
CA PRO A 124 -11.12 -17.79 8.60
C PRO A 124 -11.76 -16.68 7.76
N MET A 125 -12.89 -16.14 8.21
CA MET A 125 -13.62 -15.08 7.52
C MET A 125 -12.76 -13.82 7.35
N ARG A 126 -11.90 -13.46 8.31
CA ARG A 126 -10.92 -12.37 8.16
C ARG A 126 -10.01 -12.55 6.96
N GLU A 127 -9.57 -13.77 6.68
CA GLU A 127 -8.71 -14.08 5.53
C GLU A 127 -9.53 -14.16 4.24
N ALA A 128 -10.74 -14.72 4.28
CA ALA A 128 -11.64 -14.79 3.12
C ALA A 128 -12.16 -13.42 2.69
N PHE A 129 -12.38 -12.53 3.65
CA PHE A 129 -12.80 -11.15 3.44
C PHE A 129 -11.64 -10.29 2.92
N CYS A 130 -10.43 -10.45 3.48
CA CYS A 130 -9.23 -9.72 3.07
C CYS A 130 -8.49 -10.33 1.87
N ARG A 131 -8.87 -11.53 1.40
CA ARG A 131 -8.44 -11.99 0.07
C ARG A 131 -9.17 -11.19 -1.01
N THR A 132 -8.57 -10.06 -1.36
CA THR A 132 -8.39 -9.63 -2.73
C THR A 132 -6.90 -9.45 -3.01
N ASN A 133 -6.10 -10.49 -2.73
CA ASN A 133 -4.91 -10.72 -3.57
C ASN A 133 -5.28 -11.48 -4.85
N ASP A 134 -6.53 -11.96 -4.95
CA ASP A 134 -7.18 -12.40 -6.18
C ASP A 134 -8.69 -12.17 -6.03
N GLY A 135 -9.16 -10.94 -6.25
CA GLY A 135 -10.58 -10.75 -6.60
C GLY A 135 -10.81 -11.26 -8.02
N PRO A 136 -12.08 -11.45 -8.47
CA PRO A 136 -12.37 -11.48 -9.90
C PRO A 136 -12.27 -10.04 -10.46
N LEU A 137 -11.16 -9.35 -10.17
CA LEU A 137 -10.64 -8.37 -11.09
C LEU A 137 -10.21 -9.20 -12.29
N ARG A 138 -10.54 -8.76 -13.50
CA ARG A 138 -9.71 -9.15 -14.64
C ARG A 138 -8.27 -8.96 -14.18
N PRO A 139 -7.34 -9.91 -14.40
CA PRO A 139 -5.94 -9.75 -13.98
C PRO A 139 -5.56 -8.31 -14.33
N ILE A 140 -5.19 -7.51 -13.32
CA ILE A 140 -4.92 -6.08 -13.53
C ILE A 140 -4.02 -6.06 -14.75
N GLN A 141 -4.49 -5.47 -15.85
CA GLN A 141 -3.78 -5.52 -17.12
C GLN A 141 -2.63 -4.52 -17.08
N PHE A 142 -1.97 -4.40 -15.91
CA PHE A 142 -1.03 -3.36 -15.63
C PHE A 142 0.16 -3.45 -16.56
N GLU A 143 0.57 -4.65 -16.99
CA GLU A 143 1.60 -4.79 -18.02
C GLU A 143 1.19 -4.16 -19.36
N ALA A 144 -0.03 -4.42 -19.83
CA ALA A 144 -0.54 -3.82 -21.06
C ALA A 144 -0.74 -2.31 -20.92
N SER A 145 -1.27 -1.86 -19.78
CA SER A 145 -1.47 -0.44 -19.50
C SER A 145 -0.15 0.30 -19.25
N PHE A 146 0.88 -0.36 -18.71
CA PHE A 146 2.22 0.18 -18.57
C PHE A 146 2.91 0.29 -19.94
N ALA A 147 2.72 -0.69 -20.83
CA ALA A 147 3.14 -0.57 -22.23
C ALA A 147 2.42 0.59 -22.94
N ARG A 148 1.13 0.79 -22.67
CA ARG A 148 0.36 1.95 -23.15
C ARG A 148 0.92 3.26 -22.62
N PHE A 149 1.22 3.32 -21.33
CA PHE A 149 1.89 4.45 -20.69
C PHE A 149 3.24 4.76 -21.37
N GLN A 150 4.07 3.74 -21.59
CA GLN A 150 5.36 3.88 -22.29
C GLN A 150 5.20 4.43 -23.71
N ALA A 151 4.19 3.96 -24.45
CA ALA A 151 3.91 4.47 -25.80
C ALA A 151 3.49 5.95 -25.77
N LEU A 152 2.63 6.35 -24.82
CA LEU A 152 2.17 7.73 -24.69
C LEU A 152 3.30 8.68 -24.26
N ILE A 153 4.10 8.29 -23.27
CA ILE A 153 5.20 9.13 -22.79
C ILE A 153 6.28 9.27 -23.86
N THR A 154 6.61 8.20 -24.60
CA THR A 154 7.55 8.25 -25.74
C THR A 154 7.02 9.12 -26.89
N GLY A 155 5.69 9.19 -27.05
CA GLY A 155 5.06 10.08 -28.03
C GLY A 155 5.14 11.57 -27.66
N TYR A 156 5.37 11.89 -26.39
CA TYR A 156 5.41 13.26 -25.87
C TYR A 156 6.83 13.72 -25.48
N ASP A 157 7.62 12.83 -24.88
CA ASP A 157 8.98 13.02 -24.38
C ASP A 157 9.79 11.71 -24.57
N GLN A 158 10.87 11.50 -23.80
CA GLN A 158 11.64 10.26 -23.80
C GLN A 158 10.89 9.11 -23.10
N PRO A 159 11.22 7.83 -23.40
CA PRO A 159 10.70 6.69 -22.66
C PRO A 159 10.95 6.80 -21.16
N PHE A 160 10.01 6.30 -20.36
CA PHE A 160 10.20 6.25 -18.92
C PHE A 160 11.21 5.17 -18.55
N THR A 161 12.20 5.55 -17.74
CA THR A 161 13.22 4.64 -17.18
C THR A 161 13.24 4.69 -15.66
N ARG A 162 13.12 5.89 -15.07
CA ARG A 162 13.20 6.12 -13.62
C ARG A 162 12.51 7.44 -13.23
N PHE A 163 12.21 7.59 -11.94
CA PHE A 163 11.36 8.67 -11.41
C PHE A 163 12.06 10.03 -11.21
N ASP A 164 13.38 10.03 -11.27
CA ASP A 164 14.26 11.17 -11.01
C ASP A 164 14.78 11.85 -12.29
N GLU A 165 14.40 11.36 -13.48
CA GLU A 165 14.66 12.01 -14.76
C GLU A 165 13.43 12.10 -15.68
N GLY A 166 13.57 12.84 -16.78
CA GLY A 166 12.55 12.97 -17.82
C GLY A 166 11.26 13.66 -17.38
N LEU A 167 10.18 13.43 -18.12
CA LEU A 167 8.88 14.07 -17.89
C LEU A 167 8.34 13.90 -16.47
N ILE A 168 8.43 12.68 -15.90
CA ILE A 168 7.89 12.43 -14.56
C ILE A 168 8.65 13.27 -13.52
N ALA A 169 9.98 13.33 -13.59
CA ALA A 169 10.74 14.17 -12.67
C ALA A 169 10.46 15.67 -12.89
N ALA A 170 10.28 16.10 -14.14
CA ALA A 170 9.94 17.48 -14.45
C ALA A 170 8.57 17.88 -13.86
N TRP A 171 7.57 17.00 -13.97
CA TRP A 171 6.19 17.31 -13.58
C TRP A 171 5.87 16.98 -12.12
N GLU A 172 6.46 15.95 -11.53
CA GLU A 172 5.98 15.38 -10.26
C GLU A 172 6.95 15.50 -9.07
N SER A 173 8.23 15.82 -9.31
CA SER A 173 9.23 15.99 -8.24
C SER A 173 8.98 17.19 -7.30
N TYR A 174 7.95 18.00 -7.54
CA TYR A 174 7.60 19.13 -6.69
C TYR A 174 6.86 18.70 -5.41
N LYS A 175 6.16 17.54 -5.41
CA LYS A 175 5.30 17.15 -4.27
C LYS A 175 6.05 17.03 -2.95
N PRO A 176 7.22 16.35 -2.84
CA PRO A 176 7.99 16.32 -1.59
C PRO A 176 8.43 17.71 -1.15
N ARG A 177 8.86 18.55 -2.08
CA ARG A 177 9.30 19.93 -1.78
C ARG A 177 8.14 20.79 -1.26
N VAL A 178 6.94 20.65 -1.83
CA VAL A 178 5.73 21.30 -1.30
C VAL A 178 5.40 20.79 0.09
N ARG A 179 5.54 19.48 0.34
CA ARG A 179 5.33 18.89 1.67
C ARG A 179 6.31 19.47 2.69
N ASP A 180 7.59 19.56 2.38
CA ASP A 180 8.61 20.10 3.30
C ASP A 180 8.28 21.56 3.67
N VAL A 181 7.90 22.37 2.68
CA VAL A 181 7.45 23.76 2.93
C VAL A 181 6.17 23.77 3.78
N ALA A 182 5.18 22.93 3.47
CA ALA A 182 3.93 22.85 4.22
C ALA A 182 4.16 22.41 5.68
N LEU A 183 5.06 21.47 5.93
CA LEU A 183 5.44 21.03 7.27
C LEU A 183 6.13 22.14 8.06
N SER A 184 7.00 22.92 7.42
CA SER A 184 7.61 24.09 8.08
C SER A 184 6.59 25.19 8.43
N ARG A 185 5.52 25.33 7.64
CA ARG A 185 4.46 26.31 7.88
C ARG A 185 3.47 25.86 8.95
N ILE A 186 3.07 24.58 8.90
CA ILE A 186 2.11 24.01 9.86
C ILE A 186 2.73 23.95 11.25
N ASP A 187 4.01 23.58 11.35
CA ASP A 187 4.80 23.50 12.58
C ASP A 187 4.02 22.83 13.72
N ALA A 188 3.43 21.66 13.43
CA ALA A 188 2.47 21.04 14.33
C ALA A 188 3.06 20.72 15.69
N ASP A 189 4.36 20.42 15.76
CA ASP A 189 5.05 20.08 17.00
C ASP A 189 5.07 21.19 18.05
N SER A 190 4.91 22.46 17.63
CA SER A 190 4.80 23.59 18.54
C SER A 190 3.39 23.81 19.09
N TRP A 191 2.39 23.05 18.61
CA TRP A 191 1.00 23.22 19.02
C TRP A 191 0.74 22.71 20.44
N THR A 192 -0.11 23.42 21.15
CA THR A 192 -0.55 23.10 22.52
C THR A 192 -2.08 23.03 22.61
N GLU A 193 -2.60 22.28 23.59
CA GLU A 193 -4.06 22.11 23.72
C GLU A 193 -4.82 23.42 24.01
N ASP A 194 -4.17 24.39 24.68
CA ASP A 194 -4.76 25.70 24.97
C ASP A 194 -4.97 26.57 23.72
N GLN A 195 -4.28 26.26 22.61
CA GLN A 195 -4.48 26.92 21.33
C GLN A 195 -5.76 26.45 20.61
N ILE A 196 -6.42 25.39 21.07
CA ILE A 196 -7.66 24.88 20.46
C ILE A 196 -8.80 25.87 20.68
N GLY A 197 -9.31 26.44 19.59
CA GLY A 197 -10.33 27.49 19.55
C GLY A 197 -9.76 28.91 19.40
N SER A 198 -8.43 29.07 19.37
CA SER A 198 -7.76 30.37 19.21
C SER A 198 -7.72 30.88 17.77
N GLY A 199 -7.85 29.99 16.78
CA GLY A 199 -7.65 30.30 15.36
C GLY A 199 -6.21 30.10 14.86
N THR A 200 -5.25 29.88 15.76
CA THR A 200 -3.83 29.72 15.42
C THR A 200 -3.57 28.47 14.57
N ILE A 201 -4.16 27.34 14.94
CA ILE A 201 -3.96 26.04 14.27
C ILE A 201 -4.55 26.11 12.86
N VAL A 202 -5.79 26.61 12.73
CA VAL A 202 -6.43 26.76 11.42
C VAL A 202 -5.67 27.73 10.53
N ALA A 203 -5.18 28.86 11.06
CA ALA A 203 -4.36 29.80 10.29
C ALA A 203 -3.08 29.15 9.74
N LYS A 204 -2.39 28.36 10.56
CA LYS A 204 -1.20 27.59 10.17
C LYS A 204 -1.51 26.56 9.08
N VAL A 205 -2.63 25.86 9.18
CA VAL A 205 -3.08 24.91 8.15
C VAL A 205 -3.43 25.62 6.84
N ILE A 206 -4.10 26.77 6.89
CA ILE A 206 -4.39 27.59 5.69
C ILE A 206 -3.08 28.02 5.02
N ASP A 207 -2.11 28.51 5.78
CA ASP A 207 -0.80 28.93 5.26
C ASP A 207 -0.02 27.76 4.62
N ALA A 208 -0.13 26.55 5.20
CA ALA A 208 0.43 25.34 4.62
C ALA A 208 -0.25 24.90 3.31
N ILE A 209 -1.53 25.24 3.12
CA ILE A 209 -2.28 24.97 1.88
C ILE A 209 -1.96 26.01 0.80
N GLU A 210 -1.99 27.30 1.16
CA GLU A 210 -1.83 28.44 0.23
C GLU A 210 -0.35 28.75 -0.07
N ILE A 211 0.38 27.73 -0.55
CA ILE A 211 1.77 27.88 -1.00
C ILE A 211 1.79 28.34 -2.46
N GLN A 212 2.26 29.56 -2.69
CA GLN A 212 2.48 30.14 -4.01
C GLN A 212 3.89 30.68 -4.15
N ALA A 213 4.56 30.33 -5.25
CA ALA A 213 5.85 30.94 -5.58
C ALA A 213 5.65 32.42 -5.97
N THR A 214 6.35 33.33 -5.28
CA THR A 214 6.44 34.76 -5.64
C THR A 214 7.65 35.03 -6.52
N HIS A 215 8.78 34.34 -6.31
CA HIS A 215 9.96 34.29 -7.18
C HIS A 215 10.74 32.97 -6.95
N GLY A 216 10.24 31.85 -7.51
CA GLY A 216 10.71 30.48 -7.16
C GLY A 216 10.27 30.07 -5.74
N ASP A 217 10.01 28.81 -5.37
CA ASP A 217 10.48 27.55 -5.95
C ASP A 217 9.46 26.40 -5.96
N VAL A 218 8.24 26.58 -5.41
CA VAL A 218 7.15 25.59 -5.52
C VAL A 218 5.79 26.25 -5.30
N THR A 219 4.75 25.76 -5.99
CA THR A 219 3.34 26.12 -5.76
C THR A 219 2.58 24.86 -5.39
N ASN A 220 1.68 24.92 -4.40
CA ASN A 220 0.82 23.79 -4.09
C ASN A 220 -0.26 23.62 -5.16
N ASN A 221 -0.10 22.62 -6.02
CA ASN A 221 -1.06 22.24 -7.06
C ASN A 221 -1.85 20.96 -6.70
N MET A 222 -1.62 20.38 -5.52
CA MET A 222 -2.32 19.15 -5.10
C MET A 222 -3.74 19.45 -4.58
N VAL A 223 -3.98 20.69 -4.15
CA VAL A 223 -5.27 21.16 -3.63
C VAL A 223 -5.69 22.40 -4.40
N PHE A 224 -6.96 22.50 -4.78
CA PHE A 224 -7.48 23.69 -5.47
C PHE A 224 -7.84 24.78 -4.46
N TRP A 225 -6.88 25.67 -4.18
CA TRP A 225 -7.01 26.71 -3.13
C TRP A 225 -7.16 28.14 -3.69
N GLN A 226 -6.78 28.38 -4.94
CA GLN A 226 -6.79 29.71 -5.56
C GLN A 226 -8.22 30.24 -5.79
N ASN A 227 -8.39 31.56 -5.68
CA ASN A 227 -9.69 32.21 -5.89
C ASN A 227 -10.11 32.36 -7.36
N ARG A 228 -9.63 31.51 -8.27
CA ARG A 228 -9.81 31.71 -9.71
C ARG A 228 -11.27 31.55 -10.16
N PHE A 229 -12.03 30.70 -9.46
CA PHE A 229 -13.45 30.43 -9.76
C PHE A 229 -14.37 30.85 -8.61
N GLY A 230 -13.92 31.77 -7.75
CA GLY A 230 -14.67 32.27 -6.60
C GLY A 230 -14.53 31.42 -5.33
N HIS A 231 -14.89 32.03 -4.19
CA HIS A 231 -14.65 31.45 -2.86
C HIS A 231 -15.31 30.09 -2.64
N ALA A 232 -16.46 29.83 -3.26
CA ALA A 232 -17.19 28.57 -3.11
C ALA A 232 -16.42 27.34 -3.64
N ASN A 233 -15.49 27.55 -4.58
CA ASN A 233 -14.79 26.47 -5.24
C ASN A 233 -13.46 26.09 -4.57
N ARG A 234 -13.02 26.82 -3.54
CA ARG A 234 -11.81 26.48 -2.79
C ARG A 234 -12.04 25.21 -1.96
N GLU A 235 -11.11 24.27 -2.04
CA GLU A 235 -11.20 23.00 -1.29
C GLU A 235 -11.18 23.23 0.23
N HIS A 236 -10.43 24.22 0.71
CA HIS A 236 -10.29 24.57 2.12
C HIS A 236 -11.22 25.70 2.58
N ARG A 237 -12.32 25.96 1.86
CA ARG A 237 -13.29 27.02 2.19
C ARG A 237 -13.78 26.95 3.64
N ALA A 238 -14.07 25.76 4.16
CA ALA A 238 -14.55 25.58 5.53
C ALA A 238 -13.54 26.09 6.58
N LEU A 239 -12.24 25.95 6.32
CA LEU A 239 -11.18 26.49 7.19
C LEU A 239 -11.18 28.02 7.17
N ILE A 240 -11.29 28.62 5.98
CA ILE A 240 -11.37 30.08 5.81
C ILE A 240 -12.61 30.64 6.53
N GLU A 241 -13.78 30.01 6.34
CA GLU A 241 -15.03 30.45 6.95
C GLU A 241 -14.99 30.31 8.49
N ALA A 242 -14.40 29.24 9.00
CA ALA A 242 -14.21 29.06 10.44
C ALA A 242 -13.26 30.10 11.03
N ALA A 243 -12.16 30.43 10.33
CA ALA A 243 -11.23 31.47 10.76
C ALA A 243 -11.89 32.86 10.77
N ALA A 244 -12.75 33.16 9.77
CA ALA A 244 -13.40 34.47 9.65
C ALA A 244 -14.60 34.65 10.60
N THR A 245 -15.36 33.59 10.87
CA THR A 245 -16.63 33.68 11.62
C THR A 245 -16.57 33.09 13.03
N GLY A 246 -15.52 32.32 13.35
CA GLY A 246 -15.42 31.52 14.57
C GLY A 246 -16.34 30.29 14.62
N THR A 247 -17.27 30.14 13.66
CA THR A 247 -18.24 29.02 13.66
C THR A 247 -17.53 27.71 13.34
N GLY A 248 -17.64 26.73 14.25
CA GLY A 248 -17.00 25.42 14.09
C GLY A 248 -15.47 25.42 14.27
N LEU A 249 -14.87 26.57 14.58
CA LEU A 249 -13.41 26.75 14.68
C LEU A 249 -12.80 25.80 15.72
N GLN A 250 -13.36 25.77 16.94
CA GLN A 250 -12.86 24.91 18.01
C GLN A 250 -12.90 23.42 17.63
N THR A 251 -13.94 22.99 16.91
CA THR A 251 -14.07 21.61 16.42
C THR A 251 -13.00 21.29 15.40
N LEU A 252 -12.78 22.18 14.42
CA LEU A 252 -11.76 22.01 13.39
C LEU A 252 -10.35 21.99 13.99
N GLU A 253 -10.03 22.93 14.86
CA GLU A 253 -8.71 22.98 15.51
C GLU A 253 -8.46 21.75 16.38
N ARG A 254 -9.48 21.25 17.09
CA ARG A 254 -9.35 20.00 17.86
C ARG A 254 -9.05 18.80 16.96
N LEU A 255 -9.75 18.66 15.84
CA LEU A 255 -9.53 17.56 14.90
C LEU A 255 -8.16 17.63 14.23
N LEU A 256 -7.73 18.83 13.84
CA LEU A 256 -6.40 19.06 13.27
C LEU A 256 -5.30 18.78 14.30
N PHE A 257 -5.47 19.25 15.55
CA PHE A 257 -4.56 18.94 16.64
C PHE A 257 -4.44 17.43 16.85
N GLN A 258 -5.57 16.72 16.93
CA GLN A 258 -5.58 15.27 17.10
C GLN A 258 -4.90 14.54 15.94
N LEU A 259 -5.09 15.00 14.70
CA LEU A 259 -4.44 14.41 13.51
C LEU A 259 -2.92 14.44 13.60
N TYR A 260 -2.33 15.54 14.05
CA TYR A 260 -0.87 15.74 14.01
C TYR A 260 -0.16 15.53 15.35
N ARG A 261 -0.87 15.60 16.49
CA ARG A 261 -0.26 15.57 17.84
C ARG A 261 -0.67 14.40 18.71
N THR A 262 -1.51 13.51 18.21
CA THR A 262 -1.99 12.35 18.98
C THR A 262 -1.98 11.08 18.13
N ASP A 263 -2.03 9.93 18.80
CA ASP A 263 -2.19 8.60 18.19
C ASP A 263 -3.66 8.17 18.11
N ARG A 264 -4.59 9.13 18.06
CA ARG A 264 -6.02 8.83 17.88
C ARG A 264 -6.22 8.13 16.53
N ASP A 265 -7.20 7.22 16.48
CA ASP A 265 -7.56 6.49 15.27
C ASP A 265 -7.76 7.45 14.08
N GLU A 266 -6.93 7.25 13.06
CA GLU A 266 -6.87 8.05 11.84
C GLU A 266 -8.20 7.97 11.08
N GLY A 267 -8.83 6.79 11.00
CA GLY A 267 -10.12 6.65 10.32
C GLY A 267 -11.23 7.47 10.96
N ALA A 268 -11.33 7.43 12.28
CA ALA A 268 -12.28 8.23 13.04
C ALA A 268 -12.05 9.75 12.84
N ILE A 269 -10.79 10.21 12.87
CA ILE A 269 -10.47 11.62 12.60
C ILE A 269 -10.84 11.98 11.16
N PHE A 270 -10.54 11.11 10.19
CA PHE A 270 -10.86 11.33 8.79
C PHE A 270 -12.36 11.56 8.60
N GLU A 271 -13.21 10.70 9.16
CA GLU A 271 -14.67 10.79 9.03
C GLU A 271 -15.22 12.08 9.67
N GLU A 272 -14.78 12.40 10.89
CA GLU A 272 -15.20 13.60 11.60
C GLU A 272 -14.77 14.89 10.88
N LEU A 273 -13.52 14.93 10.42
CA LEU A 273 -12.97 16.09 9.71
C LEU A 273 -13.58 16.23 8.31
N SER A 274 -13.77 15.12 7.58
CA SER A 274 -14.46 15.10 6.28
C SER A 274 -15.85 15.72 6.40
N LYS A 275 -16.61 15.33 7.43
CA LYS A 275 -17.93 15.92 7.72
C LYS A 275 -17.83 17.42 8.03
N ALA A 276 -16.83 17.83 8.81
CA ALA A 276 -16.65 19.23 9.19
C ALA A 276 -16.26 20.15 8.01
N VAL A 277 -15.51 19.64 7.03
CA VAL A 277 -15.05 20.42 5.86
C VAL A 277 -15.94 20.27 4.62
N GLY A 278 -16.97 19.42 4.68
CA GLY A 278 -17.92 19.21 3.58
C GLY A 278 -17.45 18.22 2.52
N ALA A 279 -16.86 17.09 2.96
CA ALA A 279 -16.45 15.96 2.13
C ALA A 279 -15.48 16.34 0.99
N LYS A 280 -14.52 17.22 1.31
CA LYS A 280 -13.52 17.75 0.37
C LYS A 280 -12.34 16.78 0.24
N TYR A 281 -12.49 15.80 -0.64
CA TYR A 281 -11.54 14.69 -0.76
C TYR A 281 -10.09 15.12 -1.04
N PRO A 282 -9.81 16.05 -1.99
CA PRO A 282 -8.43 16.52 -2.20
C PRO A 282 -7.82 17.18 -0.97
N LEU A 283 -8.62 17.95 -0.20
CA LEU A 283 -8.18 18.54 1.06
C LEU A 283 -7.84 17.45 2.09
N MET A 284 -8.74 16.48 2.27
CA MET A 284 -8.54 15.38 3.22
C MET A 284 -7.28 14.59 2.91
N ALA A 285 -7.12 14.16 1.66
CA ALA A 285 -5.94 13.41 1.21
C ALA A 285 -4.65 14.22 1.36
N TYR A 286 -4.69 15.54 1.12
CA TYR A 286 -3.53 16.41 1.31
C TYR A 286 -3.11 16.50 2.78
N LEU A 287 -4.04 16.66 3.73
CA LEU A 287 -3.72 16.71 5.16
C LEU A 287 -3.07 15.39 5.64
N TYR A 288 -3.56 14.25 5.14
CA TYR A 288 -2.97 12.95 5.46
C TYR A 288 -1.60 12.75 4.79
N PHE A 289 -1.42 13.21 3.56
CA PHE A 289 -0.12 13.25 2.90
C PHE A 289 0.91 14.09 3.66
N LEU A 290 0.49 15.22 4.27
CA LEU A 290 1.36 15.98 5.16
C LEU A 290 1.75 15.16 6.39
N LYS A 291 0.78 14.46 7.02
CA LYS A 291 1.05 13.60 8.19
C LYS A 291 2.09 12.52 7.88
N ASP A 292 1.89 11.73 6.83
CA ASP A 292 2.80 10.65 6.47
C ASP A 292 2.78 10.35 4.96
N MET A 293 3.84 10.77 4.27
CA MET A 293 3.99 10.58 2.82
C MET A 293 4.32 9.14 2.43
N ASP A 294 4.69 8.27 3.36
CA ASP A 294 4.96 6.86 3.05
C ASP A 294 3.69 6.00 3.16
N ARG A 295 2.60 6.55 3.72
CA ARG A 295 1.31 5.86 3.92
C ARG A 295 0.14 6.50 3.16
N PHE A 296 0.19 7.81 2.92
CA PHE A 296 -0.97 8.57 2.47
C PHE A 296 -0.65 9.44 1.27
N MET A 297 -1.37 9.24 0.16
CA MET A 297 -1.17 9.97 -1.08
C MET A 297 -2.23 11.04 -1.30
N PRO A 298 -1.90 12.16 -1.98
CA PRO A 298 -2.90 13.11 -2.42
C PRO A 298 -3.82 12.47 -3.47
N ILE A 299 -5.00 13.04 -3.68
CA ILE A 299 -5.97 12.51 -4.64
C ILE A 299 -6.70 13.63 -5.38
N GLN A 300 -6.88 13.44 -6.68
CA GLN A 300 -7.80 14.23 -7.49
C GLN A 300 -8.77 13.27 -8.20
N PRO A 301 -10.02 13.14 -7.70
CA PRO A 301 -10.87 12.00 -8.03
C PRO A 301 -11.12 11.76 -9.51
N THR A 302 -11.44 12.81 -10.28
CA THR A 302 -11.74 12.66 -11.72
C THR A 302 -10.53 12.23 -12.55
N GLY A 303 -9.31 12.53 -12.08
CA GLY A 303 -8.09 12.09 -12.72
C GLY A 303 -7.78 10.63 -12.44
N PHE A 304 -7.91 10.22 -11.17
CA PHE A 304 -7.64 8.84 -10.75
C PHE A 304 -8.69 7.85 -11.26
N ASP A 305 -9.97 8.22 -11.24
CA ASP A 305 -11.04 7.37 -11.78
C ASP A 305 -10.82 7.04 -13.26
N ARG A 306 -10.20 7.94 -14.03
CA ARG A 306 -9.86 7.72 -15.44
C ARG A 306 -8.74 6.69 -15.61
N VAL A 307 -7.65 6.82 -14.84
CA VAL A 307 -6.52 5.89 -14.97
C VAL A 307 -6.86 4.52 -14.37
N PHE A 308 -7.67 4.45 -13.31
CA PHE A 308 -8.17 3.18 -12.79
C PHE A 308 -8.99 2.42 -13.82
N GLU A 309 -9.85 3.12 -14.57
CA GLU A 309 -10.58 2.52 -15.69
C GLU A 309 -9.62 2.03 -16.80
N GLU A 310 -8.59 2.81 -17.15
CA GLU A 310 -7.57 2.42 -18.14
C GLU A 310 -6.77 1.17 -17.73
N ILE A 311 -6.48 1.00 -16.43
CA ILE A 311 -5.76 -0.19 -15.93
C ILE A 311 -6.70 -1.36 -15.60
N GLY A 312 -7.99 -1.22 -15.90
CA GLY A 312 -8.99 -2.28 -15.72
C GLY A 312 -9.45 -2.48 -14.28
N LEU A 313 -9.28 -1.49 -13.40
CA LEU A 313 -9.76 -1.49 -12.02
C LEU A 313 -11.16 -0.89 -11.92
N GLU A 314 -12.08 -1.63 -11.31
CA GLU A 314 -13.43 -1.17 -10.98
C GLU A 314 -13.45 -0.47 -9.62
N PHE A 315 -12.70 0.64 -9.50
CA PHE A 315 -12.62 1.48 -8.30
C PHE A 315 -12.92 2.94 -8.63
N ARG A 316 -13.77 3.59 -7.82
CA ARG A 316 -14.18 4.99 -8.00
C ARG A 316 -13.97 5.79 -6.73
N THR A 317 -13.48 7.00 -6.90
CA THR A 317 -13.10 7.95 -5.85
C THR A 317 -13.99 9.19 -5.88
N LEU A 318 -14.63 9.47 -7.02
CA LEU A 318 -15.55 10.60 -7.17
C LEU A 318 -16.74 10.46 -6.22
N ARG A 319 -16.93 11.48 -5.37
CA ARG A 319 -17.98 11.54 -4.32
C ARG A 319 -17.88 10.45 -3.24
N GLN A 320 -16.73 9.80 -3.11
CA GLN A 320 -16.47 8.75 -2.12
C GLN A 320 -15.45 9.22 -1.07
N CYS A 321 -15.64 10.42 -0.49
CA CYS A 321 -14.73 10.97 0.52
C CYS A 321 -14.95 10.33 1.90
N THR A 322 -14.54 9.07 2.04
CA THR A 322 -14.61 8.27 3.27
C THR A 322 -13.24 7.64 3.58
N TRP A 323 -13.04 7.23 4.83
CA TRP A 323 -11.80 6.58 5.23
C TRP A 323 -11.57 5.27 4.46
N ASP A 324 -12.60 4.44 4.35
CA ASP A 324 -12.52 3.15 3.65
C ASP A 324 -12.10 3.32 2.18
N ASN A 325 -12.69 4.28 1.46
CA ASN A 325 -12.29 4.57 0.08
C ASN A 325 -10.85 5.10 0.02
N TYR A 326 -10.44 5.96 0.96
CA TYR A 326 -9.10 6.52 0.96
C TYR A 326 -8.03 5.48 1.29
N TRP A 327 -8.33 4.59 2.22
CA TRP A 327 -7.48 3.45 2.54
C TRP A 327 -7.33 2.54 1.31
N GLN A 328 -8.44 2.14 0.67
CA GLN A 328 -8.40 1.32 -0.55
C GLN A 328 -7.60 1.99 -1.68
N PHE A 329 -7.75 3.31 -1.87
CA PHE A 329 -6.94 4.08 -2.82
C PHE A 329 -5.45 3.93 -2.56
N ASN A 330 -4.99 4.11 -1.32
CA ASN A 330 -3.57 3.98 -0.97
C ASN A 330 -3.08 2.53 -1.11
N THR A 331 -3.90 1.54 -0.75
CA THR A 331 -3.59 0.11 -0.95
C THR A 331 -3.39 -0.22 -2.43
N ILE A 332 -4.27 0.27 -3.32
CA ILE A 332 -4.12 0.09 -4.78
C ILE A 332 -2.78 0.65 -5.26
N LEU A 333 -2.37 1.82 -4.76
CA LEU A 333 -1.07 2.41 -5.12
C LEU A 333 0.10 1.56 -4.61
N ASP A 334 -0.01 1.01 -3.40
CA ASP A 334 1.03 0.16 -2.80
C ASP A 334 1.19 -1.16 -3.56
N ASP A 335 0.08 -1.81 -3.92
CA ASP A 335 0.06 -3.04 -4.71
C ASP A 335 0.75 -2.87 -6.09
N LEU A 336 0.61 -1.69 -6.70
CA LEU A 336 1.21 -1.38 -8.00
C LEU A 336 2.72 -1.20 -7.94
N ARG A 337 3.33 -0.92 -6.77
CA ARG A 337 4.77 -0.65 -6.64
C ARG A 337 5.61 -1.81 -7.17
N THR A 338 5.26 -3.04 -6.81
CA THR A 338 5.98 -4.26 -7.23
C THR A 338 5.90 -4.46 -8.75
N ALA A 339 4.72 -4.22 -9.33
CA ALA A 339 4.53 -4.35 -10.77
C ALA A 339 5.30 -3.28 -11.54
N ILE A 340 5.28 -2.02 -11.08
CA ILE A 340 6.07 -0.93 -11.67
C ILE A 340 7.56 -1.22 -11.57
N ALA A 341 8.05 -1.64 -10.40
CA ALA A 341 9.46 -1.95 -10.18
C ALA A 341 9.96 -2.99 -11.18
N LYS A 342 9.21 -4.09 -11.32
CA LYS A 342 9.52 -5.17 -12.27
C LYS A 342 9.51 -4.70 -13.73
N LEU A 343 8.48 -3.94 -14.14
CA LEU A 343 8.32 -3.54 -15.54
C LEU A 343 9.27 -2.42 -15.96
N ALA A 344 9.73 -1.60 -15.01
CA ALA A 344 10.68 -0.52 -15.24
C ALA A 344 12.14 -0.92 -14.96
N ASP A 345 12.40 -2.16 -14.54
CA ASP A 345 13.72 -2.65 -14.11
C ASP A 345 14.33 -1.78 -13.00
N LEU A 346 13.52 -1.48 -11.97
CA LEU A 346 13.90 -0.69 -10.80
C LEU A 346 13.96 -1.59 -9.56
N ASP A 347 14.94 -1.33 -8.69
CA ASP A 347 15.13 -2.11 -7.46
C ASP A 347 13.95 -2.02 -6.49
N ASP A 348 13.29 -0.86 -6.44
CA ASP A 348 12.10 -0.61 -5.62
C ASP A 348 11.39 0.64 -6.19
N VAL A 349 10.14 0.86 -5.80
CA VAL A 349 9.33 2.06 -6.16
C VAL A 349 8.67 2.60 -4.89
N ARG A 350 8.72 3.90 -4.59
CA ARG A 350 8.01 4.46 -3.41
C ARG A 350 6.52 4.61 -3.68
N LEU A 351 5.71 4.72 -2.62
CA LEU A 351 4.28 4.99 -2.76
C LEU A 351 4.00 6.28 -3.57
N ILE A 352 4.78 7.35 -3.31
CA ILE A 352 4.70 8.61 -4.08
C ILE A 352 5.10 8.47 -5.55
N ASP A 353 5.99 7.53 -5.85
CA ASP A 353 6.43 7.27 -7.23
C ASP A 353 5.30 6.55 -7.99
N ALA A 354 4.67 5.54 -7.38
CA ALA A 354 3.48 4.88 -7.93
C ALA A 354 2.33 5.87 -8.18
N HIS A 355 2.03 6.73 -7.22
CA HIS A 355 1.08 7.83 -7.40
C HIS A 355 1.49 8.72 -8.59
N SER A 356 2.75 9.13 -8.66
CA SER A 356 3.25 10.07 -9.68
C SER A 356 3.19 9.48 -11.08
N LEU A 357 3.48 8.19 -11.24
CA LEU A 357 3.32 7.49 -12.53
C LEU A 357 1.87 7.54 -13.01
N LEU A 358 0.92 7.14 -12.15
CA LEU A 358 -0.49 7.14 -12.50
C LEU A 358 -1.02 8.55 -12.81
N TRP A 359 -0.56 9.56 -12.08
CA TRP A 359 -0.94 10.94 -12.34
C TRP A 359 -0.45 11.46 -13.70
N VAL A 360 0.80 11.15 -14.06
CA VAL A 360 1.34 11.47 -15.39
C VAL A 360 0.57 10.69 -16.46
N PHE A 361 0.24 9.43 -16.21
CA PHE A 361 -0.56 8.61 -17.12
C PHE A 361 -1.95 9.20 -17.36
N THR A 362 -2.67 9.61 -16.30
CA THR A 362 -3.94 10.37 -16.41
C THR A 362 -3.80 11.60 -17.32
N THR A 363 -2.70 12.33 -17.18
CA THR A 363 -2.44 13.56 -17.93
C THR A 363 -2.19 13.25 -19.41
N LEU A 364 -1.37 12.24 -19.70
CA LEU A 364 -1.10 11.78 -21.06
C LEU A 364 -2.36 11.25 -21.77
N LEU A 365 -3.19 10.45 -21.08
CA LEU A 365 -4.49 10.00 -21.61
C LEU A 365 -5.40 11.17 -21.98
N ARG A 366 -5.43 12.22 -21.14
CA ARG A 366 -6.20 13.44 -21.41
C ARG A 366 -5.68 14.18 -22.63
N MET A 367 -4.36 14.28 -22.79
CA MET A 367 -3.72 14.96 -23.92
C MET A 367 -3.94 14.18 -25.22
N GLU A 368 -3.88 12.85 -25.17
CA GLU A 368 -4.22 11.98 -26.28
C GLU A 368 -5.67 12.22 -26.75
N ALA A 369 -6.63 12.16 -25.83
CA ALA A 369 -8.04 12.36 -26.14
C ALA A 369 -8.34 13.73 -26.78
N LYS A 370 -7.48 14.73 -26.55
CA LYS A 370 -7.57 16.07 -27.14
C LYS A 370 -6.74 16.27 -28.40
N GLY A 371 -5.96 15.26 -28.84
CA GLY A 371 -5.03 15.38 -29.95
C GLY A 371 -3.85 16.33 -29.67
N GLU A 372 -3.45 16.46 -28.40
CA GLU A 372 -2.41 17.38 -27.95
C GLU A 372 -1.03 16.73 -27.75
N LEU A 373 -0.91 15.40 -27.94
CA LEU A 373 0.37 14.67 -27.76
C LEU A 373 1.47 15.18 -28.70
N SER A 374 1.15 15.50 -29.95
CA SER A 374 2.12 15.96 -30.96
C SER A 374 2.53 17.43 -30.82
N LYS A 375 1.95 18.17 -29.86
CA LYS A 375 2.28 19.59 -29.58
C LYS A 375 3.38 19.75 -28.53
N GLY A 376 4.09 18.68 -28.19
CA GLY A 376 5.09 18.66 -27.12
C GLY A 376 6.14 19.75 -27.27
N ALA A 377 6.16 20.68 -26.31
CA ALA A 377 7.39 21.33 -25.93
C ALA A 377 8.34 20.20 -25.49
N LYS A 378 9.54 20.11 -26.09
CA LYS A 378 10.60 19.26 -25.54
C LYS A 378 10.80 19.73 -24.11
N ALA A 379 10.34 18.98 -23.12
CA ALA A 379 10.63 19.25 -21.73
C ALA A 379 12.11 18.93 -21.50
N SER A 380 12.99 19.79 -22.01
CA SER A 380 14.43 19.70 -21.75
C SER A 380 14.72 20.13 -20.32
N GLU A 381 15.81 19.55 -19.77
CA GLU A 381 16.62 20.03 -18.63
C GLU A 381 16.54 19.29 -17.29
N ARG A 382 16.01 18.06 -17.20
CA ARG A 382 16.28 17.17 -16.05
C ARG A 382 16.87 15.83 -16.48
N HIS A 383 18.03 15.92 -17.14
CA HIS A 383 18.89 14.78 -17.35
C HIS A 383 19.86 14.68 -16.18
N LEU A 384 19.81 13.56 -15.45
CA LEU A 384 20.80 13.27 -14.43
C LEU A 384 22.03 12.65 -15.12
N GLY A 385 23.21 13.21 -14.87
CA GLY A 385 24.46 12.55 -15.23
C GLY A 385 24.61 11.24 -14.44
N ALA A 386 25.54 10.37 -14.86
CA ALA A 386 25.77 9.09 -14.19
C ALA A 386 26.04 9.23 -12.67
N ARG A 387 26.63 10.36 -12.27
CA ARG A 387 26.87 10.73 -10.87
C ARG A 387 25.57 11.02 -10.11
N GLU A 388 24.68 11.81 -10.69
CA GLU A 388 23.40 12.15 -10.08
C GLU A 388 22.46 10.94 -10.01
N LYS A 389 22.52 10.03 -10.99
CA LYS A 389 21.84 8.72 -10.94
C LYS A 389 22.30 7.89 -9.74
N SER A 390 23.62 7.79 -9.55
CA SER A 390 24.21 7.08 -8.41
C SER A 390 23.80 7.71 -7.06
N ILE A 391 23.70 9.04 -6.98
CA ILE A 391 23.25 9.74 -5.77
C ILE A 391 21.78 9.45 -5.47
N ALA A 392 20.93 9.38 -6.49
CA ALA A 392 19.53 9.01 -6.33
C ALA A 392 19.37 7.56 -5.86
N ASP A 393 20.13 6.62 -6.44
CA ASP A 393 20.13 5.21 -6.04
C ASP A 393 20.62 5.03 -4.59
N ILE A 394 21.65 5.79 -4.18
CA ILE A 394 22.13 5.84 -2.80
C ILE A 394 21.05 6.40 -1.87
N ARG A 395 20.42 7.53 -2.21
CA ARG A 395 19.33 8.13 -1.41
C ARG A 395 18.18 7.13 -1.23
N TYR A 396 17.90 6.38 -2.28
CA TYR A 396 16.85 5.39 -2.27
C TYR A 396 17.15 4.20 -1.35
N SER A 397 18.36 3.65 -1.47
CA SER A 397 18.86 2.59 -0.58
C SER A 397 18.95 3.01 0.89
N VAL A 398 19.32 4.26 1.16
CA VAL A 398 19.34 4.83 2.52
C VAL A 398 17.93 4.97 3.09
N GLY A 399 16.98 5.48 2.29
CA GLY A 399 15.56 5.56 2.69
C GLY A 399 14.99 4.20 3.11
N ARG A 400 15.29 3.15 2.32
CA ARG A 400 14.93 1.76 2.63
C ARG A 400 15.56 1.26 3.92
N THR A 401 16.83 1.57 4.15
CA THR A 401 17.55 1.15 5.36
C THR A 401 16.96 1.82 6.60
N VAL A 402 16.65 3.12 6.54
CA VAL A 402 16.02 3.85 7.65
C VAL A 402 14.61 3.33 7.92
N PHE A 403 13.80 3.09 6.89
CA PHE A 403 12.44 2.54 7.01
C PHE A 403 12.43 1.14 7.64
N ASN A 404 13.33 0.25 7.20
CA ASN A 404 13.47 -1.10 7.76
C ASN A 404 14.11 -1.12 9.16
N SER A 405 14.69 0.00 9.60
CA SER A 405 15.31 0.14 10.92
C SER A 405 14.32 0.62 12.01
N ILE A 406 13.04 0.84 11.67
CA ILE A 406 11.96 1.20 12.63
C ILE A 406 11.51 -0.06 13.40
N GLY A 407 12.45 -0.73 14.06
CA GLY A 407 12.18 -1.71 15.12
C GLY A 407 11.35 -2.94 14.76
N GLN A 408 11.09 -3.22 13.48
CA GLN A 408 10.38 -4.44 13.09
C GLN A 408 11.34 -5.63 13.04
N VAL A 409 11.03 -6.65 13.84
CA VAL A 409 11.64 -7.97 13.72
C VAL A 409 11.09 -8.61 12.45
N VAL A 410 11.84 -8.50 11.35
CA VAL A 410 11.57 -9.27 10.13
C VAL A 410 11.94 -10.73 10.40
N PRO A 411 11.00 -11.69 10.32
CA PRO A 411 11.36 -13.10 10.36
C PRO A 411 12.25 -13.40 9.15
N THR A 412 13.52 -13.70 9.42
CA THR A 412 14.48 -14.04 8.38
C THR A 412 14.14 -15.42 7.84
N THR A 413 13.96 -15.54 6.54
CA THR A 413 13.87 -16.84 5.87
C THR A 413 15.18 -17.59 6.09
N VAL A 414 15.21 -18.53 7.02
CA VAL A 414 16.36 -19.43 7.22
C VAL A 414 16.43 -20.33 5.98
N LYS A 415 17.31 -19.99 5.04
CA LYS A 415 17.68 -20.90 3.94
C LYS A 415 18.13 -22.23 4.58
N ASN A 416 17.54 -23.35 4.17
CA ASN A 416 17.95 -24.67 4.66
C ASN A 416 19.41 -24.92 4.22
N LYS A 417 20.32 -25.01 5.18
CA LYS A 417 21.76 -25.22 4.95
C LYS A 417 22.13 -26.57 5.54
N GLU A 418 22.19 -27.59 4.69
CA GLU A 418 22.61 -28.92 5.10
C GLU A 418 24.15 -29.03 5.06
N LEU A 419 24.71 -29.65 6.08
CA LEU A 419 26.10 -30.10 6.09
C LEU A 419 26.15 -31.46 5.40
N GLN A 420 26.68 -31.52 4.19
CA GLN A 420 26.69 -32.74 3.36
C GLN A 420 27.94 -33.62 3.62
N MET A 421 28.48 -33.57 4.83
CA MET A 421 29.64 -34.36 5.26
C MET A 421 29.60 -34.59 6.77
N SER A 422 30.29 -35.61 7.26
CA SER A 422 30.46 -35.85 8.69
C SER A 422 31.41 -34.83 9.33
N ASP A 423 31.33 -34.67 10.65
CA ASP A 423 32.26 -33.82 11.42
C ASP A 423 33.73 -34.19 11.21
N ALA A 424 34.04 -35.49 11.08
CA ALA A 424 35.40 -35.97 10.81
C ALA A 424 35.89 -35.58 9.41
N GLU A 425 34.99 -35.63 8.41
CA GLU A 425 35.30 -35.19 7.05
C GLU A 425 35.47 -33.67 6.97
N LEU A 426 34.69 -32.91 7.74
CA LEU A 426 34.81 -31.46 7.84
C LEU A 426 36.13 -31.04 8.50
N ASP A 427 36.54 -31.66 9.62
CA ASP A 427 37.83 -31.38 10.26
C ASP A 427 39.00 -31.67 9.31
N GLN A 428 38.96 -32.81 8.61
CA GLN A 428 39.98 -33.15 7.63
C GLN A 428 40.01 -32.16 6.45
N LEU A 429 38.84 -31.71 5.98
CA LEU A 429 38.74 -30.71 4.91
C LEU A 429 39.33 -29.36 5.34
N ILE A 430 38.99 -28.86 6.52
CA ILE A 430 39.51 -27.59 7.04
C ILE A 430 41.04 -27.64 7.17
N ARG A 431 41.60 -28.74 7.70
CA ARG A 431 43.05 -28.94 7.76
C ARG A 431 43.71 -28.96 6.38
N ASN A 432 43.09 -29.67 5.43
CA ASN A 432 43.59 -29.71 4.06
C ASN A 432 43.55 -28.33 3.40
N LEU A 433 42.48 -27.55 3.59
CA LEU A 433 42.36 -26.20 3.06
C LEU A 433 43.40 -25.26 3.66
N LEU A 434 43.62 -25.27 4.97
CA LEU A 434 44.66 -24.47 5.63
C LEU A 434 46.07 -24.81 5.09
N ASN A 435 46.36 -26.10 4.91
CA ASN A 435 47.63 -26.56 4.34
C ASN A 435 47.80 -26.12 2.87
N ILE A 436 46.79 -26.33 2.02
CA ILE A 436 46.82 -25.97 0.59
C ILE A 436 46.93 -24.45 0.41
N GLN A 437 46.26 -23.68 1.27
CA GLN A 437 46.28 -22.22 1.25
C GLN A 437 47.48 -21.62 2.00
N GLU A 438 48.37 -22.45 2.54
CA GLU A 438 49.56 -22.03 3.31
C GLU A 438 49.22 -21.03 4.44
N ASP A 439 48.14 -21.30 5.18
CA ASP A 439 47.60 -20.44 6.25
C ASP A 439 47.31 -18.99 5.79
N ARG A 440 46.87 -18.82 4.54
CA ARG A 440 46.47 -17.53 3.95
C ARG A 440 45.03 -17.51 3.48
N CYS A 441 44.44 -16.31 3.49
CA CYS A 441 43.11 -16.05 2.98
C CYS A 441 43.00 -16.36 1.49
N ALA A 442 42.06 -17.22 1.11
CA ALA A 442 41.86 -17.63 -0.28
C ALA A 442 41.53 -16.48 -1.25
N ILE A 443 40.95 -15.37 -0.74
CA ILE A 443 40.54 -14.22 -1.55
C ILE A 443 41.63 -13.14 -1.61
N THR A 444 42.29 -12.84 -0.49
CA THR A 444 43.22 -11.69 -0.40
C THR A 444 44.71 -12.07 -0.33
N GLY A 445 45.03 -13.34 -0.04
CA GLY A 445 46.39 -13.80 0.22
C GLY A 445 46.99 -13.36 1.57
N LEU A 446 46.24 -12.64 2.41
CA LEU A 446 46.69 -12.20 3.72
C LEU A 446 46.92 -13.39 4.67
N PRO A 447 47.96 -13.37 5.52
CA PRO A 447 48.20 -14.44 6.50
C PRO A 447 47.11 -14.43 7.57
N PHE A 448 46.66 -15.62 7.97
CA PHE A 448 45.75 -15.76 9.09
C PHE A 448 46.45 -15.47 10.41
N GLN A 449 45.67 -14.99 11.37
CA GLN A 449 46.05 -15.00 12.77
C GLN A 449 45.18 -16.03 13.49
N PHE A 450 45.76 -17.00 14.18
CA PHE A 450 44.99 -18.07 14.82
C PHE A 450 44.52 -17.68 16.22
N ARG A 451 43.37 -18.23 16.61
CA ARG A 451 42.74 -17.97 17.92
C ARG A 451 43.71 -18.28 19.06
N GLY A 452 43.87 -17.33 19.98
CA GLY A 452 44.82 -17.37 21.09
C GLY A 452 46.19 -16.75 20.77
N ALA A 453 46.50 -16.54 19.50
CA ALA A 453 47.74 -15.92 19.02
C ALA A 453 47.48 -14.66 18.16
N GLN A 454 46.23 -14.26 17.96
CA GLN A 454 45.85 -13.10 17.15
C GLN A 454 46.00 -11.78 17.91
N THR A 455 46.42 -10.74 17.20
CA THR A 455 46.37 -9.34 17.62
C THR A 455 45.15 -8.61 17.05
N ASP A 456 44.53 -9.16 16.01
CA ASP A 456 43.31 -8.62 15.39
C ASP A 456 42.31 -9.75 15.08
N ASP A 457 41.13 -9.68 15.71
CA ASP A 457 40.06 -10.66 15.54
C ASP A 457 39.50 -10.70 14.10
N ASN A 458 39.70 -9.65 13.31
CA ASN A 458 39.32 -9.62 11.90
C ASN A 458 40.18 -10.54 11.04
N MET A 459 41.40 -10.84 11.48
CA MET A 459 42.37 -11.69 10.77
C MET A 459 42.23 -13.18 11.12
N LEU A 460 41.26 -13.54 11.98
CA LEU A 460 40.93 -14.93 12.27
C LEU A 460 40.47 -15.66 11.00
N PRO A 461 40.84 -16.94 10.80
CA PRO A 461 40.31 -17.75 9.72
C PRO A 461 38.81 -18.00 9.92
N SER A 462 38.06 -17.96 8.82
CA SER A 462 36.62 -18.16 8.76
C SER A 462 36.26 -19.01 7.55
N LEU A 463 35.34 -19.95 7.73
CA LEU A 463 34.87 -20.83 6.66
C LEU A 463 33.85 -20.09 5.80
N ASP A 464 34.17 -19.89 4.52
CA ASP A 464 33.31 -19.24 3.53
C ASP A 464 32.84 -20.25 2.48
N ARG A 465 31.62 -20.03 1.98
CA ARG A 465 31.06 -20.79 0.86
C ARG A 465 31.33 -20.00 -0.41
N ILE A 466 31.96 -20.62 -1.41
CA ILE A 466 32.26 -19.97 -2.70
C ILE A 466 30.93 -19.48 -3.33
N ASP A 467 30.00 -20.40 -3.52
CA ASP A 467 28.59 -20.10 -3.79
C ASP A 467 27.79 -20.00 -2.47
N SER A 468 27.42 -18.78 -2.10
CA SER A 468 26.63 -18.48 -0.90
C SER A 468 25.19 -19.02 -0.94
N ASN A 469 24.67 -19.40 -2.12
CA ASN A 469 23.38 -20.07 -2.28
C ASN A 469 23.46 -21.61 -2.18
N GLY A 470 24.66 -22.18 -2.29
CA GLY A 470 24.91 -23.62 -2.14
C GLY A 470 25.03 -24.12 -0.68
N HIS A 471 25.17 -25.43 -0.55
CA HIS A 471 25.37 -26.14 0.73
C HIS A 471 26.84 -26.15 1.18
N TYR A 472 27.09 -26.61 2.41
CA TYR A 472 28.46 -26.90 2.89
C TYR A 472 28.92 -28.22 2.28
N ALA A 473 29.38 -28.14 1.03
CA ALA A 473 29.90 -29.25 0.23
C ALA A 473 31.41 -29.08 0.00
N ARG A 474 32.12 -30.18 -0.23
CA ARG A 474 33.60 -30.22 -0.28
C ARG A 474 34.20 -29.29 -1.32
N ASP A 475 33.53 -29.13 -2.45
CA ASP A 475 33.92 -28.30 -3.59
C ASP A 475 33.46 -26.84 -3.48
N ASN A 476 32.63 -26.52 -2.48
CA ASN A 476 32.05 -25.19 -2.29
C ASN A 476 32.61 -24.44 -1.07
N LEU A 477 33.75 -24.86 -0.52
CA LEU A 477 34.31 -24.29 0.72
C LEU A 477 35.73 -23.77 0.54
N GLN A 478 36.00 -22.63 1.17
CA GLN A 478 37.30 -21.99 1.24
C GLN A 478 37.51 -21.35 2.61
N ILE A 479 38.76 -21.14 3.03
CA ILE A 479 39.08 -20.40 4.26
C ILE A 479 39.47 -18.97 3.91
N VAL A 480 38.83 -17.99 4.53
CA VAL A 480 39.10 -16.56 4.32
C VAL A 480 39.27 -15.85 5.66
N CYS A 481 39.83 -14.63 5.66
CA CYS A 481 39.84 -13.82 6.88
C CYS A 481 38.41 -13.48 7.31
N ARG A 482 38.17 -13.37 8.61
CA ARG A 482 36.84 -13.09 9.17
C ARG A 482 36.20 -11.83 8.58
N PHE A 483 36.98 -10.76 8.41
CA PHE A 483 36.45 -9.54 7.79
C PHE A 483 36.09 -9.74 6.31
N ILE A 484 36.79 -10.61 5.59
CA ILE A 484 36.51 -10.93 4.19
C ILE A 484 35.22 -11.72 4.05
N ASN A 485 34.99 -12.72 4.92
CA ASN A 485 33.70 -13.41 4.97
C ASN A 485 32.56 -12.42 5.29
N PHE A 486 32.81 -11.49 6.21
CA PHE A 486 31.86 -10.43 6.56
C PHE A 486 31.61 -9.42 5.42
N TRP A 487 32.58 -9.12 4.57
CA TRP A 487 32.41 -8.23 3.42
C TRP A 487 31.74 -8.92 2.23
N LYS A 488 32.08 -10.19 1.98
CA LYS A 488 31.52 -10.97 0.87
C LYS A 488 30.04 -11.29 1.08
N GLN A 489 29.61 -11.64 2.30
CA GLN A 489 28.21 -11.99 2.60
C GLN A 489 27.61 -12.98 1.57
N ALA A 490 26.63 -12.54 0.80
CA ALA A 490 25.96 -13.31 -0.25
C ALA A 490 26.36 -12.88 -1.66
N SER A 491 27.34 -11.99 -1.81
CA SER A 491 27.86 -11.58 -3.11
C SER A 491 28.55 -12.75 -3.82
N ASP A 492 28.51 -12.70 -5.16
CA ASP A 492 29.23 -13.65 -6.01
C ASP A 492 30.75 -13.59 -5.75
N ASP A 493 31.39 -14.76 -5.62
CA ASP A 493 32.82 -14.86 -5.28
C ASP A 493 33.73 -14.29 -6.37
N THR A 494 33.37 -14.47 -7.65
CA THR A 494 34.16 -13.99 -8.79
C THR A 494 34.16 -12.46 -8.84
N ASP A 495 32.97 -11.87 -8.73
CA ASP A 495 32.84 -10.40 -8.69
C ASP A 495 33.48 -9.80 -7.44
N PHE A 496 33.36 -10.46 -6.28
CA PHE A 496 33.98 -9.98 -5.06
C PHE A 496 35.51 -9.98 -5.17
N ARG A 497 36.11 -11.05 -5.71
CA ARG A 497 37.57 -11.11 -6.00
C ARG A 497 38.00 -10.00 -6.96
N ARG A 498 37.22 -9.73 -8.00
CA ARG A 498 37.48 -8.62 -8.94
C ARG A 498 37.51 -7.28 -8.21
N LEU A 499 36.56 -7.02 -7.30
CA LEU A 499 36.53 -5.78 -6.50
C LEU A 499 37.71 -5.68 -5.51
N ILE A 500 38.12 -6.79 -4.89
CA ILE A 500 39.30 -6.82 -4.00
C ILE A 500 40.58 -6.50 -4.77
N ASN A 501 40.75 -7.03 -5.98
CA ASN A 501 41.91 -6.71 -6.82
C ASN A 501 42.00 -5.20 -7.15
N LEU A 502 40.85 -4.56 -7.40
CA LEU A 502 40.79 -3.10 -7.57
C LEU A 502 41.23 -2.36 -6.31
N VAL A 503 40.79 -2.80 -5.13
CA VAL A 503 41.18 -2.21 -3.84
C VAL A 503 42.67 -2.39 -3.55
N GLN A 504 43.25 -3.53 -3.94
CA GLN A 504 44.68 -3.82 -3.79
C GLN A 504 45.57 -3.12 -4.83
N GLY A 505 44.99 -2.32 -5.73
CA GLY A 505 45.73 -1.61 -6.78
C GLY A 505 46.26 -2.55 -7.88
N MET A 506 45.77 -3.79 -7.94
CA MET A 506 46.11 -4.77 -8.96
C MET A 506 45.18 -4.53 -10.16
N GLN A 507 45.52 -3.56 -11.02
CA GLN A 507 44.80 -3.34 -12.28
C GLN A 507 44.96 -4.58 -13.18
N SER A 508 43.83 -5.16 -13.60
CA SER A 508 43.80 -6.07 -14.73
C SER A 508 44.24 -5.30 -15.97
N ALA A 509 45.33 -5.75 -16.62
CA ALA A 509 45.63 -5.39 -18.00
C ALA A 509 44.61 -6.00 -18.97
#